data_AF-A0A367RZ81-F1
#
_entry.id   AF-A0A367RZ81-F1
#
_cell.length_a   1.000
_cell.length_b   1.000
_cell.length_c   1.000
_cell.angle_alpha   90.00
_cell.angle_beta   90.00
_cell.angle_gamma   90.00
#
_symmetry.space_group_name_H-M   'P 1'
#
loop_
_entity.id
_entity.type
_entity.pdbx_description
1 polymer ?
#
loop_
_entity_poly.entity_id
_entity_poly.type
_entity_poly.pdbx_seq_one_letter_code
_entity_poly.pdbx_strand_id
1 'polypeptide(L)'
;MIKVMLSVRLDEETERQLADILAHEQTEKSELIRRLIAERWLTLQAGKTLVERRGGHPEHLLQDAPRDLSERSNRKKAIAQYLNKRHS
;
A
#
# COMPACT_ATOMS: atom_id res chain seq x y z
N MET A 1 4.39 -17.06 -7.51
CA MET A 1 5.25 -15.91 -7.10
C MET A 1 6.44 -15.84 -8.04
N ILE A 2 6.59 -14.75 -8.77
CA ILE A 2 7.79 -14.51 -9.58
C ILE A 2 8.91 -14.11 -8.61
N LYS A 3 10.00 -14.88 -8.59
CA LYS A 3 11.21 -14.53 -7.84
C LYS A 3 12.13 -13.74 -8.78
N VAL A 4 12.57 -12.57 -8.33
CA VAL A 4 13.53 -11.72 -9.05
C VAL A 4 14.83 -11.71 -8.26
N MET A 5 15.96 -11.83 -8.95
CA MET A 5 17.29 -11.66 -8.33
C MET A 5 17.67 -10.18 -8.32
N LEU A 6 18.18 -9.71 -7.17
CA LEU A 6 18.67 -8.35 -6.98
C LEU A 6 20.17 -8.41 -6.69
N SER A 7 20.98 -7.76 -7.53
CA SER A 7 22.41 -7.57 -7.28
C SER A 7 22.64 -6.13 -6.82
N VAL A 8 23.32 -5.96 -5.68
CA VAL A 8 23.59 -4.65 -5.07
C VAL A 8 25.10 -4.52 -4.87
N ARG A 9 25.64 -3.33 -5.15
CA ARG A 9 27.03 -3.00 -4.83
C ARG A 9 27.08 -2.48 -3.40
N LEU A 10 27.87 -3.12 -2.56
CA LEU A 10 28.17 -2.71 -1.20
C LEU A 10 29.67 -2.41 -1.11
N ASP A 11 30.05 -1.46 -0.28
CA ASP A 11 31.45 -1.31 0.12
C ASP A 11 31.80 -2.32 1.22
N GLU A 12 33.10 -2.46 1.51
CA GLU A 12 33.58 -3.45 2.48
C GLU A 12 33.01 -3.23 3.88
N GLU A 13 32.79 -1.97 4.28
CA GLU A 13 32.21 -1.64 5.58
C GLU A 13 30.75 -2.09 5.66
N THR A 14 29.94 -1.77 4.66
CA THR A 14 28.52 -2.18 4.63
C THR A 14 28.39 -3.70 4.51
N GLU A 15 29.30 -4.38 3.82
CA GLU A 15 29.30 -5.84 3.76
C GLU A 15 29.57 -6.48 5.14
N ARG A 16 30.48 -5.91 5.93
CA ARG A 16 30.72 -6.36 7.32
C ARG A 16 29.49 -6.14 8.19
N GLN A 17 28.88 -4.96 8.12
CA GLN A 17 27.64 -4.66 8.85
C GLN A 17 26.52 -5.63 8.48
N LEU A 18 26.37 -5.95 7.19
CA LEU A 18 25.39 -6.93 6.72
C LEU A 18 25.67 -8.32 7.32
N ALA A 19 26.92 -8.75 7.37
CA ALA A 19 27.30 -10.03 7.97
C ALA A 19 26.97 -10.07 9.48
N ASP A 20 27.27 -8.99 10.21
CA ASP A 20 26.99 -8.88 11.64
C ASP A 20 25.49 -8.93 11.94
N ILE A 21 24.66 -8.23 11.15
CA ILE A 21 23.20 -8.26 11.29
C ILE A 21 22.65 -9.67 11.06
N LEU A 22 23.11 -10.36 10.01
CA LEU A 22 22.66 -11.72 9.70
C LEU A 22 23.06 -12.71 10.80
N ALA A 23 24.27 -12.57 11.35
CA ALA A 23 24.74 -13.38 12.47
C ALA A 23 23.93 -13.15 13.74
N HIS A 24 23.57 -11.89 14.01
CA HIS A 24 22.77 -11.53 15.19
C HIS A 24 21.32 -12.01 15.09
N GLU A 25 20.66 -11.76 13.96
CA GLU A 25 19.24 -12.09 13.77
C GLU A 25 19.00 -13.56 13.39
N GLN A 26 20.04 -14.28 12.96
CA GLN A 26 19.95 -15.65 12.45
C GLN A 26 18.94 -15.77 11.29
N THR A 27 18.95 -14.80 10.38
CA THR A 27 18.03 -14.74 9.23
C THR A 27 18.76 -14.88 7.90
N GLU A 28 17.99 -15.19 6.86
CA GLU A 28 18.48 -15.25 5.49
C GLU A 28 18.58 -13.85 4.86
N LYS A 29 19.60 -13.62 4.01
CA LYS A 29 19.81 -12.35 3.28
C LYS A 29 18.54 -11.83 2.60
N SER A 30 17.83 -12.73 1.92
CA SER A 30 16.59 -12.37 1.21
C SER A 30 15.46 -11.94 2.15
N GLU A 31 15.42 -12.48 3.37
CA GLU A 31 14.41 -12.10 4.35
C GLU A 31 14.72 -10.74 4.96
N LEU A 32 15.97 -10.53 5.38
CA LEU A 32 16.44 -9.24 5.89
C LEU A 32 16.16 -8.10 4.89
N ILE A 33 16.53 -8.30 3.62
CA ILE A 33 16.29 -7.29 2.58
C ILE A 33 14.79 -7.01 2.39
N ARG A 34 13.92 -8.02 2.45
CA ARG A 34 12.46 -7.81 2.38
C ARG A 34 11.95 -6.97 3.54
N ARG A 35 12.42 -7.24 4.77
CA ARG A 35 12.05 -6.48 5.96
C ARG A 35 12.51 -5.02 5.84
N LEU A 36 13.77 -4.80 5.50
CA LEU A 36 14.33 -3.46 5.32
C LEU A 36 13.58 -2.63 4.25
N ILE A 37 13.22 -3.26 3.12
CA ILE A 37 12.41 -2.60 2.08
C ILE A 37 11.03 -2.22 2.63
N ALA A 38 10.37 -3.13 3.35
CA ALA A 38 9.05 -2.88 3.92
C ALA A 38 9.08 -1.76 4.96
N GLU A 39 10.05 -1.77 5.86
CA GLU A 39 10.25 -0.74 6.88
C GLU A 39 10.54 0.63 6.27
N ARG A 40 11.43 0.68 5.28
CA ARG A 40 11.75 1.92 4.57
C ARG A 40 10.53 2.44 3.81
N TRP A 41 9.77 1.55 3.18
CA TRP A 41 8.52 1.92 2.51
C TRP A 41 7.51 2.51 3.49
N LEU A 42 7.27 1.85 4.63
CA LEU A 42 6.36 2.35 5.67
C LEU A 42 6.79 3.71 6.23
N THR A 43 8.09 3.89 6.46
CA THR A 43 8.67 5.15 6.90
C THR A 43 8.38 6.28 5.91
N LEU A 44 8.51 6.03 4.60
CA LEU A 44 8.15 7.00 3.56
C LEU A 44 6.65 7.35 3.53
N GLN A 45 5.79 6.49 4.09
CA GLN A 45 4.35 6.74 4.20
C GLN A 45 3.94 7.40 5.53
N ALA A 46 4.85 7.53 6.50
CA ALA A 46 4.52 8.00 7.85
C ALA A 46 3.95 9.42 7.88
N GLY A 47 4.32 10.28 6.93
CA GLY A 47 3.77 11.64 6.78
C GLY A 47 2.56 11.76 5.85
N LYS A 48 2.13 10.66 5.20
CA LYS A 48 1.04 10.69 4.21
C LYS A 48 -0.28 10.26 4.85
N THR A 49 -1.31 11.08 4.66
CA THR A 49 -2.71 10.72 4.93
C THR A 49 -3.13 9.52 4.10
N LEU A 50 -4.16 8.78 4.54
CA LEU A 50 -4.67 7.61 3.81
C LEU A 50 -4.99 7.93 2.34
N VAL A 51 -5.50 9.13 2.09
CA VAL A 51 -5.83 9.67 0.76
C VAL A 51 -4.56 9.80 -0.10
N GLU A 52 -3.51 10.42 0.43
CA GLU A 52 -2.23 10.56 -0.28
C GLU A 52 -1.54 9.23 -0.54
N ARG A 53 -1.65 8.27 0.39
CA ARG A 53 -1.13 6.89 0.18
C ARG A 53 -1.84 6.17 -0.96
N ARG A 54 -3.09 6.52 -1.26
CA ARG A 54 -3.93 5.91 -2.31
C ARG A 54 -3.87 6.65 -3.65
N GLY A 55 -3.01 7.64 -3.80
CA GLY A 55 -2.86 8.40 -5.05
C GLY A 55 -3.54 9.77 -5.05
N GLY A 56 -3.94 10.29 -3.88
CA GLY A 56 -4.52 11.63 -3.75
C GLY A 56 -6.05 11.61 -3.62
N HIS A 57 -6.64 12.82 -3.65
CA HIS A 57 -8.09 12.97 -3.56
C HIS A 57 -8.73 12.56 -4.89
N PRO A 58 -9.86 11.84 -4.89
CA PRO A 58 -10.53 11.49 -6.15
C PRO A 58 -10.97 12.76 -6.87
N GLU A 59 -10.62 12.90 -8.15
CA GLU A 59 -10.89 14.10 -8.96
C GLU A 59 -12.40 14.40 -9.11
N HIS A 60 -13.23 13.36 -9.02
CA HIS A 60 -14.69 13.45 -9.15
C HIS A 60 -15.43 12.92 -7.92
N LEU A 61 -14.86 13.10 -6.71
CA LEU A 61 -15.50 12.61 -5.48
C LEU A 61 -16.90 13.23 -5.33
N LEU A 62 -17.93 12.39 -5.49
CA LEU A 62 -19.33 12.74 -5.26
C LEU A 62 -19.86 13.88 -6.14
N GLN A 63 -19.23 14.20 -7.28
CA GLN A 63 -19.69 15.28 -8.17
C GLN A 63 -21.13 15.09 -8.65
N ASP A 64 -21.52 13.85 -8.98
CA ASP A 64 -22.87 13.51 -9.43
C ASP A 64 -23.72 12.84 -8.34
N ALA A 65 -23.24 12.86 -7.10
CA ALA A 65 -23.93 12.21 -6.00
C ALA A 65 -25.12 13.06 -5.53
N PRO A 66 -26.34 12.48 -5.42
CA PRO A 66 -27.46 13.13 -4.77
C PRO A 66 -27.10 13.62 -3.36
N ARG A 67 -27.56 14.83 -3.00
CA ARG A 67 -27.25 15.49 -1.72
C ARG A 67 -27.73 14.70 -0.49
N ASP A 68 -28.66 13.77 -0.68
CA ASP A 68 -29.32 12.98 0.36
C ASP A 68 -28.70 11.58 0.57
N LEU A 69 -27.55 11.29 -0.05
CA LEU A 69 -26.83 10.02 0.10
C LEU A 69 -26.04 9.88 1.41
N SER A 70 -26.09 10.86 2.31
CA SER A 70 -25.57 10.68 3.67
C SER A 70 -26.35 9.58 4.41
N GLU A 71 -27.67 9.53 4.19
CA GLU A 71 -28.56 8.60 4.86
C GLU A 71 -28.43 7.17 4.32
N ARG A 72 -28.32 6.20 5.23
CA ARG A 72 -28.16 4.78 4.88
C ARG A 72 -29.35 4.25 4.05
N SER A 73 -30.56 4.70 4.37
CA SER A 73 -31.79 4.34 3.64
C SER A 73 -31.73 4.79 2.18
N ASN A 74 -31.36 6.05 1.96
CA ASN A 74 -31.25 6.64 0.62
C ASN A 74 -30.15 5.96 -0.21
N ARG A 75 -28.99 5.65 0.41
CA ARG A 75 -27.94 4.86 -0.24
C ARG A 75 -28.42 3.48 -0.68
N LYS A 76 -29.13 2.75 0.17
CA LYS A 76 -29.67 1.42 -0.19
C LYS A 76 -30.61 1.51 -1.39
N LYS A 77 -31.49 2.50 -1.41
CA LYS A 77 -32.44 2.71 -2.51
C LYS A 77 -31.71 3.03 -3.83
N ALA A 78 -30.74 3.94 -3.80
CA ALA A 78 -29.95 4.31 -4.98
C ALA A 78 -29.15 3.11 -5.54
N ILE A 79 -28.50 2.33 -4.67
CA ILE A 79 -27.76 1.12 -5.08
C ILE A 79 -28.70 0.09 -5.70
N ALA A 80 -29.87 -0.16 -5.09
CA ALA A 80 -30.86 -1.11 -5.63
C ALA A 80 -31.35 -0.69 -7.02
N GLN A 81 -31.63 0.60 -7.23
CA GLN A 81 -32.01 1.14 -8.53
C GLN A 81 -30.90 0.96 -9.58
N TYR A 82 -29.65 1.24 -9.22
CA TYR A 82 -28.50 1.04 -10.10
C TYR A 82 -28.33 -0.44 -10.50
N LEU A 83 -28.39 -1.36 -9.53
CA LEU A 83 -28.27 -2.80 -9.79
C LEU A 83 -29.39 -3.30 -10.70
N ASN A 84 -30.64 -2.89 -10.45
CA ASN A 84 -31.75 -3.23 -11.33
C ASN A 84 -31.54 -2.74 -12.76
N LYS A 85 -31.08 -1.48 -12.95
CA LYS A 85 -30.77 -0.95 -14.29
C LYS A 85 -29.62 -1.68 -14.99
N ARG A 86 -28.64 -2.18 -14.24
CA ARG A 86 -27.48 -2.90 -14.79
C ARG A 86 -27.80 -4.35 -15.18
N HIS A 87 -28.79 -4.95 -14.52
CA HIS A 87 -29.23 -6.33 -14.74
C HIS A 87 -30.54 -6.45 -15.54
N SER A 88 -31.06 -5.34 -16.07
CA SER A 88 -32.15 -5.29 -17.05
C SER A 88 -31.57 -5.13 -18.45
#